data_AF-J0KKM7-F1
#
_entry.id   AF-J0KKM7-F1
#
_cell.length_a   1.000
_cell.length_b   1.000
_cell.length_c   1.000
_cell.angle_alpha   90.00
_cell.angle_beta   90.00
_cell.angle_gamma   90.00
#
_symmetry.space_group_name_H-M   'P 1'
#
loop_
_entity.id
_entity.type
_entity.pdbx_description
1 polymer ?
#
loop_
_entity_poly.entity_id
_entity_poly.type
_entity_poly.pdbx_seq_one_letter_code
_entity_poly.pdbx_strand_id
1 'polypeptide(L)'
;MPTAATATSEDFLPFVPTHNLQALAILKALPAGLQACLLAELRRGNPLVQVERADWPHAGSLFVSLGNLFDPATRDMAPGLGVAWRKVNDPHYWREDLSQVRDGVEHLVVC
;
A
#
# COMPACT_ATOMS: atom_id res chain seq x y z
N MET A 1 3.12 -9.42 20.96
CA MET A 1 2.79 -8.59 19.77
C MET A 1 2.88 -9.50 18.56
N PRO A 2 1.83 -9.63 17.74
CA PRO A 2 1.91 -10.45 16.53
C PRO A 2 2.76 -9.70 15.50
N THR A 3 3.91 -10.27 15.15
CA THR A 3 4.72 -9.80 14.03
C THR A 3 3.97 -10.11 12.74
N ALA A 4 3.50 -9.08 12.03
CA ALA A 4 2.97 -9.26 10.69
C ALA A 4 4.09 -9.85 9.81
N ALA A 5 3.84 -11.03 9.24
CA ALA A 5 4.78 -11.63 8.30
C ALA A 5 4.84 -10.78 7.03
N THR A 6 6.05 -10.41 6.61
CA THR A 6 6.29 -9.70 5.34
C THR A 6 5.83 -10.57 4.18
N ALA A 7 5.11 -9.99 3.21
CA ALA A 7 4.68 -10.71 2.01
C ALA A 7 5.89 -11.11 1.15
N THR A 8 5.79 -12.24 0.43
CA THR A 8 6.90 -12.75 -0.37
C THR A 8 6.84 -12.18 -1.78
N SER A 9 7.99 -12.19 -2.47
CA SER A 9 8.12 -11.69 -3.85
C SER A 9 7.10 -12.28 -4.84
N GLU A 10 6.69 -13.53 -4.61
CA GLU A 10 5.78 -14.28 -5.47
C GLU A 10 4.32 -13.82 -5.32
N ASP A 11 3.95 -13.22 -4.18
CA ASP A 11 2.58 -12.80 -3.89
C ASP A 11 2.08 -11.67 -4.81
N PHE A 12 3.00 -10.83 -5.30
CA PHE A 12 2.67 -9.66 -6.15
C PHE A 12 2.77 -9.93 -7.65
N LEU A 13 3.41 -11.02 -8.06
CA LEU A 13 3.64 -11.36 -9.47
C LEU A 13 2.38 -11.41 -10.35
N PRO A 14 1.20 -11.89 -9.89
CA PRO A 14 0.02 -11.92 -10.75
C PRO A 14 -0.62 -10.54 -10.95
N PHE A 15 -0.25 -9.54 -10.15
CA PHE A 15 -0.90 -8.22 -10.12
C PHE A 15 -0.05 -7.11 -10.75
N VAL A 16 1.24 -7.35 -10.95
CA VAL A 16 2.15 -6.42 -11.63
C VAL A 16 2.52 -7.03 -12.97
N PRO A 17 2.33 -6.33 -14.11
CA PRO A 17 2.81 -6.81 -15.40
C PRO A 17 4.31 -7.15 -15.29
N THR A 18 4.70 -8.33 -15.76
CA THR A 18 6.04 -8.94 -15.62
C THR A 18 7.21 -8.08 -16.13
N HIS A 19 6.92 -6.98 -16.82
CA HIS A 19 7.87 -6.03 -17.38
C HIS A 19 8.16 -4.81 -16.49
N ASN A 20 7.49 -4.65 -15.34
CA ASN A 20 7.73 -3.50 -14.44
C ASN A 20 8.48 -3.93 -13.16
N LEU A 21 9.75 -4.30 -13.33
CA LEU A 21 10.65 -4.70 -12.22
C LEU A 21 10.81 -3.61 -11.16
N GLN A 22 10.73 -2.34 -11.56
CA GLN A 22 10.79 -1.20 -10.63
C GLN A 22 9.57 -1.15 -9.72
N ALA A 23 8.35 -1.28 -10.27
CA ALA A 23 7.13 -1.35 -9.46
C ALA A 23 7.20 -2.52 -8.47
N LEU A 24 7.62 -3.69 -8.94
CA LEU A 24 7.78 -4.87 -8.07
C LEU A 24 8.79 -4.62 -6.93
N ALA A 25 9.91 -3.95 -7.21
CA ALA A 25 10.88 -3.59 -6.17
C ALA A 25 10.30 -2.62 -5.13
N ILE A 26 9.49 -1.65 -5.55
CA ILE A 26 8.82 -0.70 -4.66
C ILE A 26 7.79 -1.40 -3.78
N LEU A 27 6.95 -2.28 -4.36
CA LEU A 27 5.95 -3.03 -3.59
C LEU A 27 6.61 -3.90 -2.51
N LYS A 28 7.74 -4.53 -2.82
CA LYS A 28 8.55 -5.29 -1.85
C LYS A 28 9.19 -4.42 -0.77
N ALA A 29 9.45 -3.15 -1.09
CA ALA A 29 10.06 -2.22 -0.16
C ALA A 29 9.04 -1.55 0.77
N LEU A 30 7.72 -1.72 0.56
CA LEU A 30 6.70 -1.18 1.47
C LEU A 30 6.87 -1.75 2.89
N PRO A 31 6.49 -1.01 3.94
CA PRO A 31 6.30 -1.57 5.27
C PRO A 31 5.38 -2.80 5.27
N ALA A 32 5.66 -3.78 6.14
CA ALA A 32 4.97 -5.08 6.11
C ALA A 32 3.44 -4.99 6.30
N GLY A 33 2.97 -4.04 7.12
CA GLY A 33 1.54 -3.81 7.30
C GLY A 33 0.86 -3.30 6.03
N LEU A 34 1.49 -2.34 5.34
CA LEU A 34 1.02 -1.86 4.04
C LEU A 34 1.09 -2.94 2.97
N GLN A 35 2.13 -3.77 2.94
CA GLN A 35 2.19 -4.91 2.02
C GLN A 35 1.00 -5.86 2.22
N ALA A 36 0.68 -6.20 3.47
CA ALA A 36 -0.42 -7.09 3.79
C ALA A 36 -1.78 -6.49 3.38
N CYS A 37 -2.01 -5.20 3.66
CA CYS A 37 -3.23 -4.51 3.24
C CYS A 37 -3.34 -4.43 1.71
N LEU A 38 -2.27 -4.01 1.03
CA LEU A 38 -2.21 -3.92 -0.43
C LEU A 38 -2.49 -5.27 -1.08
N LEU A 39 -1.83 -6.34 -0.61
CA LEU A 39 -2.02 -7.68 -1.14
C LEU A 39 -3.47 -8.17 -0.96
N ALA A 40 -4.11 -7.83 0.16
CA ALA A 40 -5.51 -8.14 0.38
C ALA A 40 -6.43 -7.43 -0.62
N GLU A 41 -6.17 -6.15 -0.92
CA GLU A 41 -6.89 -5.38 -1.96
C GLU A 41 -6.68 -5.95 -3.37
N LEU A 42 -5.44 -6.23 -3.74
CA LEU A 42 -5.11 -6.81 -5.04
C LEU A 42 -5.80 -8.18 -5.24
N ARG A 43 -5.81 -9.03 -4.20
CA ARG A 43 -6.52 -10.32 -4.21
C ARG A 43 -8.04 -10.18 -4.35
N ARG A 44 -8.61 -9.05 -3.92
CA ARG A 44 -10.04 -8.72 -4.14
C ARG A 44 -10.30 -8.07 -5.50
N GLY A 45 -9.27 -7.90 -6.32
CA GLY A 45 -9.39 -7.33 -7.67
C GLY A 45 -9.36 -5.80 -7.70
N ASN A 46 -8.89 -5.14 -6.64
CA ASN A 46 -8.63 -3.70 -6.69
C ASN A 46 -7.40 -3.45 -7.58
N PRO A 47 -7.53 -2.75 -8.73
CA PRO A 47 -6.43 -2.65 -9.68
C PRO A 47 -5.37 -1.69 -9.19
N LEU A 48 -4.11 -2.05 -9.41
CA LEU A 48 -2.96 -1.18 -9.21
C LEU A 48 -2.93 -0.10 -10.30
N VAL A 49 -2.93 1.17 -9.90
CA VAL A 49 -2.93 2.32 -10.82
C VAL A 49 -1.53 2.92 -10.94
N GLN A 50 -0.87 3.15 -9.80
CA GLN A 50 0.44 3.81 -9.76
C GLN A 50 1.30 3.19 -8.66
N VAL A 51 2.59 3.05 -8.94
CA VAL A 51 3.60 2.64 -7.96
C VAL A 51 4.85 3.46 -8.21
N GLU A 52 5.26 4.23 -7.21
CA GLU A 52 6.44 5.06 -7.31
C GLU A 52 7.14 5.26 -5.98
N ARG A 53 8.40 5.66 -6.06
CA ARG A 53 9.12 6.27 -4.95
C ARG A 53 8.90 7.76 -5.06
N ALA A 54 8.26 8.33 -4.06
CA ALA A 54 7.90 9.75 -4.02
C ALA A 54 8.70 10.47 -2.95
N ASP A 55 8.93 11.76 -3.12
CA ASP A 55 9.49 12.63 -2.07
C ASP A 55 8.39 13.31 -1.25
N TRP A 56 7.23 12.68 -1.19
CA TRP A 56 6.06 13.09 -0.42
C TRP A 56 5.39 11.87 0.23
N PRO A 57 4.92 11.95 1.50
CA PRO A 57 4.93 13.13 2.39
C PRO A 57 6.33 13.49 2.91
N HIS A 58 7.27 12.54 2.84
CA HIS A 58 8.68 12.75 3.16
C HIS A 58 9.59 12.27 2.01
N ALA A 59 10.84 12.74 1.98
CA ALA A 59 11.82 12.25 1.02
C ALA A 59 11.99 10.73 1.11
N GLY A 60 11.95 10.04 -0.03
CA GLY A 60 12.08 8.58 -0.09
C GLY A 60 10.85 7.77 0.35
N SER A 61 9.70 8.42 0.50
CA SER A 61 8.40 7.76 0.69
C SER A 61 8.09 6.80 -0.47
N LEU A 62 7.25 5.82 -0.18
CA LEU A 62 6.74 4.90 -1.19
C LEU A 62 5.27 5.18 -1.32
N PHE A 63 4.82 5.34 -2.57
CA PHE A 63 3.46 5.73 -2.89
C PHE A 63 2.87 4.70 -3.85
N VAL A 64 1.70 4.20 -3.49
CA VAL A 64 0.92 3.27 -4.30
C VAL A 64 -0.49 3.80 -4.41
N SER A 65 -1.05 3.81 -5.62
CA SER A 65 -2.44 4.16 -5.88
C SER A 65 -3.20 2.95 -6.41
N LEU A 66 -4.41 2.76 -5.89
CA LEU A 66 -5.38 1.74 -6.30
C LEU A 66 -6.57 2.40 -6.99
N GLY A 67 -7.24 1.65 -7.87
CA GLY A 67 -8.33 2.19 -8.69
C GLY A 67 -9.69 2.24 -7.99
N ASN A 68 -9.87 1.47 -6.91
CA ASN A 68 -11.11 1.43 -6.14
C ASN A 68 -10.86 1.73 -4.66
N LEU A 69 -11.92 2.15 -3.96
CA LEU A 69 -11.89 2.32 -2.49
C LEU A 69 -11.46 1.04 -1.78
N PHE A 70 -10.82 1.19 -0.61
CA PHE A 70 -10.48 0.07 0.25
C PHE A 70 -11.73 -0.71 0.67
N ASP A 71 -11.62 -2.03 0.66
CA ASP A 71 -12.63 -2.92 1.21
C ASP A 71 -12.76 -2.70 2.73
N PRO A 72 -13.98 -2.72 3.32
CA PRO A 72 -14.15 -2.58 4.77
C PRO A 72 -13.29 -3.55 5.59
N ALA A 73 -13.09 -4.79 5.13
CA ALA A 73 -12.25 -5.74 5.83
C ALA A 73 -10.77 -5.35 5.85
N THR A 74 -10.28 -4.62 4.85
CA THR A 74 -8.92 -4.06 4.85
C THR A 74 -8.80 -2.91 5.85
N ARG A 75 -9.84 -2.07 5.98
CA ARG A 75 -9.88 -1.00 6.98
C ARG A 75 -9.87 -1.57 8.40
N ASP A 76 -10.63 -2.63 8.63
CA ASP A 76 -10.74 -3.28 9.94
C ASP A 76 -9.44 -3.97 10.36
N MET A 77 -8.68 -4.53 9.41
CA MET A 77 -7.42 -5.22 9.71
C MET A 77 -6.22 -4.28 9.86
N ALA A 78 -6.25 -3.09 9.24
CA ALA A 78 -5.13 -2.15 9.19
C ALA A 78 -4.54 -1.81 10.57
N PRO A 79 -5.33 -1.44 11.59
CA PRO A 79 -4.81 -1.09 12.92
C PRO A 79 -4.01 -2.23 13.57
N GLY A 80 -4.45 -3.48 13.39
CA GLY A 80 -3.76 -4.67 13.89
C GLY A 80 -2.41 -4.95 13.22
N LEU A 81 -2.18 -4.33 12.06
CA LEU A 81 -0.94 -4.42 11.27
C LEU A 81 -0.04 -3.17 11.45
N GLY A 82 -0.42 -2.25 12.35
CA GLY A 82 0.28 -0.99 12.54
C GLY A 82 0.12 -0.02 11.36
N VAL A 83 -0.98 -0.15 10.61
CA VAL A 83 -1.35 0.74 9.50
C VAL A 83 -2.49 1.64 9.97
N ALA A 84 -2.34 2.94 9.73
CA ALA A 84 -3.41 3.90 9.94
C ALA A 84 -4.27 3.99 8.68
N TRP A 85 -5.58 3.80 8.80
CA TRP A 85 -6.53 4.13 7.73
C TRP A 85 -7.14 5.50 8.01
N ARG A 86 -7.26 6.33 6.96
CA ARG A 86 -7.92 7.64 7.04
C ARG A 86 -8.82 7.85 5.84
N LYS A 87 -9.99 8.43 6.12
CA LYS A 87 -10.86 9.01 5.10
C LYS A 87 -10.45 10.45 4.85
N VAL A 88 -9.91 10.73 3.67
CA VAL A 88 -9.42 12.06 3.28
C VAL A 88 -10.50 12.83 2.52
N ASN A 89 -11.15 12.19 1.55
CA ASN A 89 -12.16 12.79 0.67
C ASN A 89 -11.69 14.09 0.00
N ASP A 90 -10.44 14.14 -0.46
CA ASP A 90 -9.96 15.29 -1.23
C ASP A 90 -10.40 15.16 -2.70
N PRO A 91 -11.16 16.12 -3.24
CA PRO A 91 -11.66 16.06 -4.61
C PRO A 91 -10.57 16.17 -5.68
N HIS A 92 -9.37 16.61 -5.33
CA HIS A 92 -8.24 16.79 -6.26
C HIS A 92 -7.20 15.67 -6.17
N TYR A 93 -7.21 14.87 -5.11
CA TYR A 93 -6.16 13.88 -4.83
C TYR A 93 -6.71 12.46 -4.70
N TRP A 94 -7.19 12.09 -3.52
CA TRP A 94 -7.71 10.75 -3.23
C TRP A 94 -8.75 10.79 -2.11
N ARG A 95 -9.48 9.70 -1.99
CA ARG A 95 -10.61 9.57 -1.07
C ARG A 95 -10.18 8.94 0.25
N GLU A 96 -9.29 7.96 0.21
CA GLU A 96 -8.81 7.26 1.40
C GLU A 96 -7.32 6.98 1.30
N ASP A 97 -6.65 6.94 2.46
CA ASP A 97 -5.27 6.48 2.56
C ASP A 97 -5.08 5.45 3.66
N LEU A 98 -4.09 4.59 3.41
CA LEU A 98 -3.44 3.74 4.39
C LEU A 98 -2.01 4.24 4.55
N SER A 99 -1.60 4.55 5.78
CA SER A 99 -0.24 5.01 6.07
C SER A 99 0.48 4.15 7.10
N GLN A 100 1.79 4.04 6.94
CA GLN A 100 2.66 3.39 7.90
C GLN A 100 4.04 4.04 7.91
N VAL A 101 4.52 4.39 9.10
CA VAL A 101 5.85 4.95 9.31
C VAL A 101 6.86 3.83 9.54
N ARG A 102 7.98 3.86 8.81
CA ARG A 102 9.14 2.99 9.04
C ARG A 102 10.39 3.85 9.03
N ASP A 103 11.22 3.73 10.06
CA ASP A 103 12.47 4.49 10.21
C ASP A 103 12.29 6.01 10.06
N GLY A 104 11.15 6.54 10.52
CA GLY A 104 10.83 7.97 10.45
C GLY A 104 10.30 8.45 9.09
N VAL A 105 10.12 7.56 8.11
CA VAL A 105 9.52 7.88 6.80
C VAL A 105 8.11 7.30 6.73
N GLU A 106 7.14 8.14 6.40
CA GLU A 106 5.75 7.73 6.16
C GLU A 106 5.59 7.22 4.72
N HIS A 107 4.99 6.04 4.58
CA HIS A 107 4.67 5.42 3.30
C HIS A 107 3.14 5.34 3.15
N LEU A 108 2.66 5.36 1.90
CA LEU A 108 1.23 5.49 1.61
C LEU A 108 0.74 4.50 0.55
N VAL A 109 -0.46 4.00 0.78
CA VAL A 109 -1.33 3.40 -0.23
C VAL A 109 -2.61 4.22 -0.27
N VAL A 110 -3.06 4.66 -1.45
CA VAL A 110 -4.22 5.55 -1.61
C VAL A 110 -5.23 5.00 -2.61
N CYS A 111 -6.46 5.50 -2.55
CA CYS A 111 -7.54 5.23 -3.51
C CYS A 111 -8.58 6.36 -3.58
#